data_AF-A0A2V6V1Z2-F1
#
_entry.id   AF-A0A2V6V1Z2-F1
#
_cell.length_a   1.000
_cell.length_b   1.000
_cell.length_c   1.000
_cell.angle_alpha   90.00
_cell.angle_beta   90.00
_cell.angle_gamma   90.00
#
_symmetry.space_group_name_H-M   'P 1'
#
loop_
_entity.id
_entity.type
_entity.pdbx_description
1 polymer ?
#
loop_
_entity_poly.entity_id
_entity_poly.type
_entity_poly.pdbx_seq_one_letter_code
_entity_poly.pdbx_strand_id
1 'polypeptide(L)'
;MTPPQLLTAPFQQEIDRAIQDLLASLPNPGQLSPEERRGIIARYTAVLEGNFIYWMTATYLAVASDEAHAIIEDNLREEVRDNHPGMLRKFAMAAQAVP
;
A
#
# COMPACT_ATOMS: atom_id res chain seq x y z
N MET A 1 3.08 12.74 35.33
CA MET A 1 2.32 12.74 34.06
C MET A 1 2.02 11.29 33.72
N THR A 2 0.74 10.92 33.76
CA THR A 2 0.26 9.56 33.45
C THR A 2 0.26 9.36 31.93
N PRO A 3 0.68 8.22 31.36
CA PRO A 3 0.73 8.06 29.91
C PRO A 3 -0.69 8.04 29.32
N PRO A 4 -0.90 8.55 28.09
CA PRO A 4 -2.19 8.56 27.40
C PRO A 4 -2.64 7.18 26.88
N GLN A 5 -2.10 6.07 27.41
CA GLN A 5 -2.27 4.72 26.89
C GLN A 5 -3.69 4.13 27.09
N LEU A 6 -4.55 4.74 27.90
CA LEU A 6 -5.85 4.17 28.26
C LEU A 6 -7.00 4.53 27.30
N LEU A 7 -6.86 5.53 26.42
CA LEU A 7 -7.95 6.00 25.55
C LEU A 7 -7.95 5.37 24.15
N THR A 8 -6.85 4.76 23.73
CA THR A 8 -6.71 4.18 22.38
C THR A 8 -6.90 2.67 22.34
N ALA A 9 -6.85 1.98 23.48
CA ALA A 9 -6.94 0.52 23.53
C ALA A 9 -8.22 -0.08 22.90
N PRO A 10 -9.43 0.49 23.10
CA PRO A 10 -10.64 -0.02 22.45
C PRO A 10 -10.61 0.18 20.93
N PHE A 11 -10.09 1.32 20.47
CA PHE A 11 -9.94 1.61 19.03
C PHE A 11 -8.90 0.69 18.40
N GLN A 12 -7.79 0.41 19.09
CA GLN A 12 -6.78 -0.52 18.60
C GLN A 12 -7.38 -1.92 18.42
N GLN A 13 -8.14 -2.41 19.40
CA GLN A 13 -8.81 -3.72 19.29
C GLN A 13 -9.80 -3.78 18.12
N GLU A 14 -10.54 -2.70 17.89
CA GLU A 14 -11.48 -2.63 16.77
C GLU A 14 -10.75 -2.63 15.42
N ILE A 15 -9.68 -1.83 15.29
CA ILE A 15 -8.83 -1.78 14.10
C ILE A 15 -8.20 -3.15 13.83
N ASP A 16 -7.63 -3.78 14.86
CA ASP A 16 -7.00 -5.08 14.73
C ASP A 16 -8.01 -6.14 14.26
N ARG A 17 -9.22 -6.14 14.84
CA ARG A 17 -10.30 -7.03 14.39
C ARG A 17 -10.67 -6.77 12.93
N ALA A 18 -10.86 -5.51 12.53
CA ALA A 18 -11.20 -5.16 11.16
C ALA A 18 -10.10 -5.59 10.16
N ILE A 19 -8.82 -5.47 10.54
CA ILE A 19 -7.69 -5.96 9.76
C ILE A 19 -7.76 -7.48 9.63
N GLN A 20 -7.98 -8.21 10.72
CA GLN A 20 -8.07 -9.68 10.68
C GLN A 20 -9.25 -10.17 9.86
N ASP A 21 -10.42 -9.56 10.00
CA ASP A 21 -11.62 -9.88 9.22
C ASP A 21 -11.38 -9.64 7.72
N LEU A 22 -10.73 -8.51 7.37
CA LEU A 22 -10.34 -8.22 6.00
C LEU A 22 -9.36 -9.28 5.47
N LEU A 23 -8.29 -9.60 6.22
CA LEU A 23 -7.30 -10.61 5.80
C LEU A 23 -7.96 -11.99 5.63
N ALA A 24 -8.87 -12.37 6.53
CA ALA A 24 -9.62 -13.62 6.44
C ALA A 24 -10.57 -13.67 5.24
N SER A 25 -11.03 -12.51 4.73
CA SER A 25 -11.87 -12.40 3.54
C SER A 25 -11.11 -12.56 2.22
N LEU A 26 -9.78 -12.44 2.24
CA LEU A 26 -8.96 -12.54 1.04
C LEU A 26 -8.87 -14.00 0.56
N PRO A 27 -8.81 -14.24 -0.76
CA PRO A 27 -8.69 -15.59 -1.28
C PRO A 27 -7.35 -16.22 -0.91
N ASN A 28 -7.34 -17.52 -0.63
CA ASN A 28 -6.11 -18.27 -0.38
C ASN A 28 -5.22 -18.29 -1.65
N PRO A 29 -4.00 -17.72 -1.64
CA PRO A 29 -3.15 -17.65 -2.82
C PRO A 29 -2.83 -19.03 -3.44
N GLY A 30 -2.74 -20.07 -2.61
CA GLY A 30 -2.48 -21.44 -3.03
C GLY A 30 -3.63 -22.07 -3.82
N GLN A 31 -4.84 -21.50 -3.73
CA GLN A 31 -6.05 -21.99 -4.40
C GLN A 31 -6.43 -21.14 -5.62
N LEU A 32 -5.76 -20.02 -5.85
CA LEU A 32 -6.02 -19.18 -7.02
C LEU A 32 -5.54 -19.84 -8.31
N SER A 33 -6.42 -19.85 -9.32
CA SER A 33 -6.08 -20.18 -10.69
C SER A 33 -5.06 -19.17 -11.26
N PRO A 34 -4.32 -19.54 -12.32
CA PRO A 34 -3.41 -18.63 -12.99
C PRO A 34 -4.08 -17.33 -13.47
N GLU A 35 -5.35 -17.40 -13.90
CA GLU A 35 -6.10 -16.24 -14.37
C GLU A 35 -6.46 -15.29 -13.23
N GLU A 36 -6.93 -15.81 -12.09
CA GLU A 36 -7.25 -14.97 -10.92
C GLU A 36 -6.00 -14.26 -10.39
N ARG A 37 -4.85 -14.95 -10.35
CA ARG A 37 -3.55 -14.36 -9.98
C ARG A 37 -3.19 -13.19 -10.89
N ARG A 38 -3.30 -13.37 -12.21
CA ARG A 38 -3.06 -12.30 -13.19
C ARG A 38 -4.04 -11.15 -13.00
N GLY A 39 -5.31 -11.43 -12.75
CA GLY A 39 -6.32 -10.40 -12.48
C GLY A 39 -5.98 -9.55 -11.25
N ILE A 40 -5.46 -10.16 -10.18
CA ILE A 40 -5.00 -9.42 -8.99
C ILE A 40 -3.81 -8.52 -9.33
N ILE A 41 -2.80 -9.07 -10.02
CA ILE A 41 -1.60 -8.31 -10.41
C ILE A 41 -1.98 -7.14 -11.32
N ALA A 42 -2.86 -7.35 -12.30
CA ALA A 42 -3.34 -6.32 -13.22
C ALA A 42 -4.04 -5.17 -12.46
N ARG A 43 -4.98 -5.50 -11.56
CA ARG A 43 -5.67 -4.49 -10.75
C ARG A 43 -4.73 -3.72 -9.83
N TYR A 44 -3.81 -4.43 -9.17
CA TYR A 44 -2.82 -3.80 -8.30
C TYR A 44 -1.90 -2.85 -9.08
N THR A 45 -1.43 -3.30 -10.25
CA THR A 45 -0.59 -2.50 -11.16
C THR A 45 -1.33 -1.27 -11.67
N ALA A 46 -2.56 -1.43 -12.15
CA ALA A 46 -3.39 -0.33 -12.65
C ALA A 46 -3.59 0.77 -11.61
N VAL A 47 -3.70 0.38 -10.34
CA VAL A 47 -3.87 1.33 -9.23
C VAL A 47 -2.54 1.95 -8.84
N LEU A 48 -1.46 1.19 -8.62
CA LEU A 48 -0.25 1.77 -8.03
C LEU A 48 0.70 2.40 -9.04
N GLU A 49 0.89 1.80 -10.22
CA GLU A 49 1.91 2.22 -11.20
C GLU A 49 1.83 3.72 -11.50
N GLY A 50 0.62 4.23 -11.70
CA GLY A 50 0.40 5.64 -12.03
C GLY A 50 0.00 6.54 -10.86
N ASN A 51 -0.27 6.01 -9.66
CA ASN A 51 -0.90 6.82 -8.59
C ASN A 51 -0.04 6.97 -7.32
N PHE A 52 0.88 6.04 -7.02
CA PHE A 52 1.60 6.05 -5.74
C PHE A 52 2.33 7.38 -5.49
N ILE A 53 3.11 7.86 -6.47
CA ILE A 53 3.83 9.14 -6.38
C ILE A 53 2.89 10.31 -6.14
N TYR A 54 1.75 10.36 -6.85
CA TYR A 54 0.79 11.45 -6.71
C TYR A 54 0.12 11.44 -5.34
N TRP A 55 -0.24 10.28 -4.82
CA TRP A 55 -0.84 10.16 -3.49
C TRP A 55 0.16 10.55 -2.40
N MET A 56 1.39 10.03 -2.45
CA MET A 56 2.43 10.40 -1.49
C MET A 56 2.76 11.90 -1.56
N THR A 57 2.79 12.48 -2.76
CA THR A 57 2.98 13.94 -2.93
C THR A 57 1.81 14.72 -2.35
N ALA A 58 0.57 14.29 -2.58
CA ALA A 58 -0.60 14.94 -2.00
C ALA A 58 -0.59 14.86 -0.46
N THR A 59 -0.18 13.72 0.10
CA THR A 59 0.01 13.56 1.55
C THR A 59 1.10 14.47 2.08
N TYR A 60 2.25 14.59 1.38
CA TYR A 60 3.31 15.52 1.73
C TYR A 60 2.80 16.96 1.82
N LEU A 61 1.97 17.40 0.88
CA LEU A 61 1.43 18.76 0.88
C LEU A 61 0.37 19.01 1.97
N ALA A 62 -0.30 17.97 2.43
CA ALA A 62 -1.45 18.08 3.34
C ALA A 62 -1.09 17.84 4.82
N VAL A 63 0.00 17.13 5.11
CA VAL A 63 0.35 16.75 6.47
C VAL A 63 1.00 17.93 7.21
N ALA A 64 0.69 18.08 8.49
CA ALA A 64 1.25 19.15 9.33
C ALA A 64 2.47 18.70 10.17
N SER A 65 2.85 17.43 10.07
CA SER A 65 3.92 16.83 10.88
C SER A 65 5.25 16.86 10.13
N ASP A 66 6.25 17.53 10.72
CA ASP A 66 7.61 17.56 10.16
C ASP A 66 8.25 16.17 10.11
N GLU A 67 7.94 15.31 11.08
CA GLU A 67 8.38 13.91 11.06
C GLU A 67 7.76 13.15 9.89
N ALA A 68 6.46 13.36 9.63
CA ALA A 68 5.79 12.75 8.49
C ALA A 68 6.34 13.28 7.15
N HIS A 69 6.66 14.58 7.06
CA HIS A 69 7.30 15.15 5.87
C HIS A 69 8.61 14.41 5.53
N ALA A 70 9.48 14.20 6.51
CA ALA A 70 10.76 13.51 6.30
C ALA A 70 10.55 12.07 5.80
N ILE A 71 9.63 11.32 6.42
CA ILE A 71 9.31 9.94 6.02
C ILE A 71 8.77 9.89 4.59
N ILE A 72 7.88 10.81 4.23
CA ILE A 72 7.27 10.85 2.90
C ILE A 72 8.31 11.26 1.85
N GLU A 73 9.18 12.23 2.16
CA GLU A 73 10.24 12.65 1.25
C GLU A 73 11.21 11.51 0.95
N ASP A 74 11.61 10.73 1.95
CA ASP A 74 12.46 9.55 1.76
C ASP A 74 11.77 8.49 0.87
N ASN A 75 10.47 8.23 1.10
CA ASN A 75 9.69 7.32 0.25
C ASN A 75 9.63 7.80 -1.21
N LEU A 76 9.35 9.10 -1.42
CA LEU A 76 9.27 9.67 -2.77
C LEU A 76 10.62 9.62 -3.50
N ARG A 77 11.72 9.88 -2.78
CA ARG A 77 13.07 9.79 -3.35
C ARG A 77 13.41 8.37 -3.78
N GLU A 78 13.10 7.37 -2.94
CA GLU A 78 13.31 5.97 -3.27
C GLU A 78 12.49 5.54 -4.50
N GLU A 79 11.19 5.85 -4.48
CA GLU A 79 10.24 5.49 -5.54
C GLU A 79 10.69 5.98 -6.92
N VAL A 80 11.18 7.23 -6.99
CA VAL A 80 11.68 7.83 -8.23
C VAL A 80 13.06 7.33 -8.60
N ARG A 81 14.00 7.28 -7.65
CA ARG A 81 15.41 6.90 -7.92
C ARG A 81 15.51 5.49 -8.48
N ASP A 82 14.75 4.57 -7.89
CA ASP A 82 14.83 3.15 -8.21
C ASP A 82 13.79 2.76 -9.30
N ASN A 83 13.06 3.76 -9.81
CA ASN A 83 12.05 3.60 -10.86
C ASN A 83 11.03 2.52 -10.51
N HIS A 84 10.49 2.58 -9.30
CA HIS A 84 9.51 1.63 -8.78
C HIS A 84 8.28 1.46 -9.67
N PRO A 85 7.69 2.52 -10.27
CA PRO A 85 6.63 2.36 -11.27
C PRO A 85 7.07 1.49 -12.46
N GLY A 86 8.26 1.75 -12.99
CA GLY A 86 8.83 0.96 -14.07
C GLY A 86 9.15 -0.49 -13.66
N MET A 87 9.57 -0.74 -12.43
CA MET A 87 9.77 -2.09 -11.90
C MET A 87 8.45 -2.84 -11.80
N LEU A 88 7.40 -2.21 -11.26
CA LEU A 88 6.06 -2.79 -11.17
C LEU A 88 5.49 -3.10 -12.56
N ARG A 89 5.68 -2.20 -13.52
CA ARG A 89 5.30 -2.42 -14.92
C ARG A 89 5.98 -3.65 -15.51
N LYS A 90 7.30 -3.77 -15.33
CA LYS A 90 8.08 -4.93 -15.81
C LYS A 90 7.63 -6.22 -15.15
N PHE A 91 7.32 -6.18 -13.85
CA PHE A 91 6.75 -7.33 -13.13
C PHE A 91 5.41 -7.77 -13.73
N ALA A 92 4.48 -6.83 -13.96
CA ALA A 92 3.19 -7.12 -14.57
C ALA A 92 3.33 -7.69 -15.99
N MET A 93 4.25 -7.16 -16.79
CA MET A 93 4.57 -7.70 -18.13
C MET A 93 5.10 -9.13 -18.06
N ALA A 94 6.04 -9.41 -17.16
CA ALA A 94 6.60 -10.75 -16.97
C ALA A 94 5.54 -11.75 -16.48
N ALA A 95 4.59 -11.29 -15.67
CA ALA A 95 3.45 -12.09 -15.21
C ALA A 95 2.32 -12.24 -16.24
N GLN A 96 2.45 -11.64 -17.44
CA GLN A 96 1.39 -11.55 -18.45
C GLN A 96 0.09 -10.94 -17.88
N ALA A 97 0.24 -9.99 -16.97
CA ALA A 97 -0.82 -9.38 -16.17
C ALA A 97 -0.84 -7.86 -16.32
N VAL A 98 -0.54 -7.37 -17.51
CA VAL A 98 -0.69 -5.95 -17.85
C VAL A 98 -2.17 -5.58 -17.80
N PRO A 99 -2.55 -4.42 -17.24
CA PRO A 99 -3.92 -3.91 -17.27
C PRO A 99 -4.50 -3.80 -18.69
#